data_AF-A0A6P2PG68-F1
#
_entry.id   AF-A0A6P2PG68-F1
#
_cell.length_a   1.000
_cell.length_b   1.000
_cell.length_c   1.000
_cell.angle_alpha   90.00
_cell.angle_beta   90.00
_cell.angle_gamma   90.00
#
_symmetry.space_group_name_H-M   'P 1'
#
loop_
_entity.id
_entity.type
_entity.pdbx_description
1 polymer ?
#
loop_
_entity_poly.entity_id
_entity_poly.type
_entity_poly.pdbx_seq_one_letter_code
_entity_poly.pdbx_strand_id
1 'polypeptide(L)'
;MMNLLEAMPVLIAVVAHGGASGAASDLKRGDAQVNARVDCLERDPGCRSLPDRAGDAMACTDAGVAFHPCCRSTLSEAAQAIAQIDACATVQDLPVGGFPPLETIDRVDGSSIAEPMPLHESSR
;
A
#
# COMPACT_ATOMS: atom_id res chain seq x y z
N MET A 1 7.68 -21.26 7.36
CA MET A 1 6.23 -21.04 7.32
C MET A 1 5.97 -19.94 6.30
N MET A 2 5.20 -20.19 5.26
CA MET A 2 4.89 -19.16 4.25
C MET A 2 3.62 -18.41 4.68
N ASN A 3 3.62 -17.08 4.58
CA ASN A 3 2.44 -16.25 4.90
C ASN A 3 1.49 -16.14 3.70
N LEU A 4 0.21 -15.85 3.96
CA LEU A 4 -0.84 -15.70 2.95
C LEU A 4 -0.45 -14.70 1.85
N LEU A 5 0.12 -13.55 2.22
CA LEU A 5 0.55 -12.50 1.27
C LEU A 5 1.65 -12.98 0.29
N GLU A 6 2.52 -13.88 0.71
CA GLU A 6 3.57 -14.47 -0.17
C GLU A 6 2.97 -15.44 -1.19
N ALA A 7 1.81 -16.02 -0.88
CA ALA A 7 1.15 -16.99 -1.73
C ALA A 7 0.09 -16.36 -2.65
N MET A 8 -0.47 -15.19 -2.32
CA MET A 8 -1.42 -14.46 -3.17
C MET A 8 -0.90 -14.18 -4.61
N PRO A 9 0.35 -13.74 -4.84
CA PRO A 9 0.89 -13.53 -6.20
C PRO A 9 0.95 -14.82 -7.01
N VAL A 10 1.18 -15.96 -6.35
CA VAL A 10 1.20 -17.27 -7.00
C VAL A 10 -0.19 -17.67 -7.45
N LEU A 11 -1.19 -17.46 -6.59
CA LEU A 11 -2.58 -17.71 -6.97
C LEU A 11 -3.01 -16.83 -8.16
N ILE A 12 -2.66 -15.54 -8.14
CA ILE A 12 -2.95 -14.63 -9.26
C ILE A 12 -2.37 -15.16 -10.58
N ALA A 13 -1.12 -15.60 -10.57
CA ALA A 13 -0.48 -16.18 -11.75
C ALA A 13 -1.15 -17.50 -12.18
N VAL A 14 -1.52 -18.36 -11.24
CA VAL A 14 -2.23 -19.63 -11.53
C VAL A 14 -3.60 -19.36 -12.16
N VAL A 15 -4.35 -18.38 -11.66
CA VAL A 15 -5.64 -17.96 -12.23
C VAL A 15 -5.43 -17.37 -13.64
N ALA A 16 -4.46 -16.47 -13.81
CA ALA A 16 -4.21 -15.79 -15.08
C ALA A 16 -3.77 -16.74 -16.19
N HIS A 17 -2.98 -17.76 -15.85
CA HIS A 17 -2.42 -18.72 -16.81
C HIS A 17 -3.16 -20.06 -16.85
N GLY A 18 -4.25 -20.20 -16.07
CA GLY A 18 -5.07 -21.41 -16.03
C GLY A 18 -4.39 -22.63 -15.41
N GLY A 19 -3.24 -22.47 -14.74
CA GLY A 19 -2.57 -23.58 -14.07
C GLY A 19 -1.15 -23.31 -13.57
N ALA A 20 -0.59 -24.29 -12.86
CA ALA A 20 0.72 -24.18 -12.20
C ALA A 20 1.89 -23.99 -13.17
N SER A 21 1.88 -24.64 -14.33
CA SER A 21 2.98 -24.58 -15.30
C SER A 21 3.10 -23.21 -15.98
N GLY A 22 1.96 -22.61 -16.32
CA GLY A 22 1.93 -21.24 -16.84
C GLY A 22 2.37 -20.22 -15.78
N ALA A 23 1.90 -20.38 -14.54
CA ALA A 23 2.34 -19.56 -13.42
C ALA A 23 3.84 -19.72 -13.09
N ALA A 24 4.37 -20.94 -13.19
CA ALA A 24 5.79 -21.24 -12.99
C ALA A 24 6.65 -20.50 -14.02
N SER A 25 6.23 -20.53 -15.28
CA SER A 25 6.90 -19.83 -16.38
C SER A 25 6.89 -18.31 -16.19
N ASP A 26 5.74 -17.75 -15.83
CA ASP A 26 5.54 -16.31 -15.60
C ASP A 26 6.38 -15.80 -14.42
N LEU A 27 6.33 -16.53 -13.31
CA LEU A 27 7.03 -16.16 -12.07
C LEU A 27 8.51 -16.54 -12.08
N LYS A 28 9.00 -17.21 -13.14
CA LYS A 28 10.36 -17.77 -13.23
C LYS A 28 10.69 -18.69 -12.04
N ARG A 29 9.74 -19.54 -11.67
CA ARG A 29 9.82 -20.48 -10.53
C ARG A 29 9.60 -21.89 -11.04
N GLY A 30 10.11 -22.89 -10.33
CA GLY A 30 9.79 -24.29 -10.64
C GLY A 30 8.37 -24.67 -10.20
N ASP A 31 7.72 -25.58 -10.92
CA ASP A 31 6.38 -26.09 -10.60
C ASP A 31 6.26 -26.58 -9.15
N ALA A 32 7.30 -27.22 -8.60
CA ALA A 32 7.32 -27.65 -7.21
C ALA A 32 7.21 -26.48 -6.21
N GLN A 33 7.79 -25.32 -6.53
CA GLN A 33 7.71 -24.13 -5.70
C GLN A 33 6.33 -23.46 -5.80
N VAL A 34 5.72 -23.49 -6.99
CA VAL A 34 4.34 -23.02 -7.20
C VAL A 34 3.37 -23.90 -6.42
N ASN A 35 3.46 -25.22 -6.57
CA ASN A 35 2.63 -26.19 -5.85
C ASN A 35 2.75 -26.03 -4.33
N ALA A 36 3.98 -25.98 -3.79
CA ALA A 36 4.19 -25.83 -2.35
C ALA A 36 3.58 -24.54 -1.77
N ARG A 37 3.50 -23.47 -2.58
CA ARG A 37 2.86 -22.21 -2.16
C ARG A 37 1.34 -22.28 -2.23
N VAL A 38 0.80 -22.97 -3.22
CA VAL A 38 -0.63 -23.25 -3.29
C VAL A 38 -1.05 -24.20 -2.15
N ASP A 39 -0.25 -25.21 -1.82
CA ASP A 39 -0.44 -26.06 -0.62
C ASP A 39 -0.50 -25.21 0.67
N CYS A 40 0.31 -24.15 0.76
CA CYS A 40 0.26 -23.22 1.90
C CYS A 40 -1.06 -22.44 1.96
N LEU A 41 -1.66 -22.08 0.81
CA LEU A 41 -2.99 -21.49 0.77
C LEU A 41 -4.04 -22.48 1.25
N GLU A 42 -3.99 -23.73 0.79
CA GLU A 42 -4.98 -24.76 1.15
C GLU A 42 -4.97 -25.16 2.65
N ARG A 43 -3.89 -24.81 3.37
CA ARG A 43 -3.87 -24.95 4.83
C ARG A 43 -4.86 -24.02 5.52
N ASP A 44 -5.18 -22.88 4.90
CA ASP A 44 -6.24 -22.00 5.34
C ASP A 44 -7.60 -22.57 4.91
N PRO A 45 -8.54 -22.82 5.85
CA PRO A 45 -9.79 -23.53 5.55
C PRO A 45 -10.67 -22.81 4.52
N GLY A 46 -10.52 -21.49 4.36
CA GLY A 46 -11.22 -20.72 3.32
C GLY A 46 -10.64 -20.87 1.90
N CYS A 47 -9.48 -21.50 1.75
CA CYS A 47 -8.72 -21.54 0.49
C CYS A 47 -8.60 -22.94 -0.13
N ARG A 48 -9.16 -23.98 0.51
CA ARG A 48 -9.11 -25.38 0.02
C ARG A 48 -9.82 -25.62 -1.31
N SER A 49 -10.72 -24.72 -1.71
CA SER A 49 -11.49 -24.85 -2.94
C SER A 49 -10.88 -24.08 -4.10
N LEU A 50 -9.74 -23.39 -3.94
CA LEU A 50 -9.17 -22.51 -4.97
C LEU A 50 -8.45 -23.27 -6.11
N PRO A 51 -7.73 -24.37 -5.85
CA PRO A 51 -7.12 -25.19 -6.89
C PRO A 51 -7.97 -26.45 -7.15
N ASP A 52 -8.20 -26.79 -8.41
CA ASP A 52 -8.67 -28.13 -8.79
C ASP A 52 -7.45 -28.97 -9.18
N ARG A 53 -7.30 -30.12 -8.55
CA ARG A 53 -6.24 -31.08 -8.88
C ARG A 53 -6.86 -32.23 -9.64
N ALA A 54 -7.04 -32.02 -10.94
CA ALA A 54 -7.41 -33.08 -11.86
C ALA A 54 -6.13 -33.81 -12.35
N GLY A 55 -5.67 -34.81 -11.59
CA GLY A 55 -4.45 -35.57 -11.89
C GLY A 55 -3.17 -34.79 -11.60
N ASP A 56 -2.18 -34.85 -12.50
CA ASP A 56 -0.90 -34.12 -12.37
C ASP A 56 -1.02 -32.63 -12.75
N ALA A 57 -2.18 -32.18 -13.22
CA ALA A 57 -2.43 -30.81 -13.62
C ALA A 57 -3.22 -30.05 -12.54
N MET A 58 -2.65 -28.94 -12.09
CA MET A 58 -3.37 -27.96 -11.25
C MET A 58 -4.12 -26.99 -12.17
N ALA A 59 -5.43 -26.96 -12.06
CA ALA A 59 -6.32 -26.00 -12.70
C ALA A 59 -6.88 -25.01 -11.67
N CYS A 60 -7.33 -23.85 -12.13
CA CYS A 60 -8.02 -22.89 -11.28
C CYS A 60 -9.52 -23.22 -11.23
N THR A 61 -10.11 -23.22 -10.04
CA THR A 61 -11.56 -23.44 -9.86
C THR A 61 -12.33 -22.13 -10.02
N ASP A 62 -13.65 -22.21 -10.16
CA ASP A 62 -14.55 -21.04 -10.10
C ASP A 62 -14.37 -20.24 -8.81
N ALA A 63 -14.08 -20.90 -7.68
CA ALA A 63 -13.78 -20.24 -6.42
C ALA A 63 -12.43 -19.47 -6.48
N GLY A 64 -11.42 -20.05 -7.12
CA GLY A 64 -10.14 -19.39 -7.42
C GLY A 64 -10.32 -18.13 -8.25
N VAL A 65 -11.13 -18.21 -9.31
CA VAL A 65 -11.48 -17.07 -10.17
C VAL A 65 -12.26 -16.00 -9.39
N ALA A 66 -13.21 -16.39 -8.53
CA ALA A 66 -13.97 -15.46 -7.70
C ALA A 66 -13.12 -14.76 -6.63
N PHE A 67 -12.09 -15.43 -6.11
CA PHE A 67 -11.18 -14.87 -5.10
C PHE A 67 -10.11 -13.94 -5.70
N HIS A 68 -9.78 -14.11 -6.98
CA HIS A 68 -8.74 -13.35 -7.68
C HIS A 68 -8.85 -11.81 -7.56
N PRO A 69 -10.04 -11.16 -7.69
CA PRO A 69 -10.16 -9.72 -7.49
C PRO A 69 -9.80 -9.28 -6.07
N CYS A 70 -10.17 -10.06 -5.06
CA CYS A 70 -9.85 -9.78 -3.66
C CYS A 70 -8.33 -9.82 -3.43
N CYS A 71 -7.64 -10.84 -3.94
CA CYS A 71 -6.18 -10.93 -3.86
C CYS A 71 -5.49 -9.69 -4.45
N ARG A 72 -5.97 -9.22 -5.60
CA ARG A 72 -5.41 -8.03 -6.26
C ARG A 72 -5.61 -6.77 -5.42
N SER A 73 -6.80 -6.58 -4.87
CA SER A 73 -7.10 -5.45 -3.98
C SER A 73 -6.22 -5.47 -2.74
N THR A 74 -6.11 -6.60 -2.04
CA THR A 74 -5.27 -6.72 -0.84
C THR A 74 -3.80 -6.44 -1.12
N LEU A 75 -3.25 -6.96 -2.23
CA LEU A 75 -1.86 -6.65 -2.61
C LEU A 75 -1.68 -5.18 -2.99
N SER A 76 -2.67 -4.56 -3.61
CA SER A 76 -2.65 -3.12 -3.91
C SER A 76 -2.66 -2.26 -2.65
N GLU A 77 -3.50 -2.60 -1.67
CA GLU A 77 -3.55 -1.92 -0.37
C GLU A 77 -2.25 -2.10 0.40
N ALA A 78 -1.69 -3.31 0.40
CA ALA A 78 -0.39 -3.58 1.01
C ALA A 78 0.73 -2.76 0.35
N ALA A 79 0.77 -2.70 -0.99
CA ALA A 79 1.74 -1.89 -1.73
C ALA A 79 1.57 -0.39 -1.41
N GLN A 80 0.33 0.09 -1.30
CA GLN A 80 0.04 1.47 -0.91
C GLN A 80 0.51 1.79 0.51
N ALA A 81 0.28 0.87 1.46
CA ALA A 81 0.75 1.03 2.84
C ALA A 81 2.28 1.09 2.91
N ILE A 82 2.99 0.25 2.15
CA ILE A 82 4.46 0.29 2.05
C ILE A 82 4.91 1.63 1.45
N ALA A 83 4.29 2.08 0.36
CA ALA A 83 4.62 3.36 -0.26
C ALA A 83 4.41 4.56 0.68
N GLN A 84 3.39 4.51 1.56
CA GLN A 84 3.17 5.53 2.58
C GLN A 84 4.28 5.54 3.65
N ILE A 85 4.77 4.37 4.06
CA ILE A 85 5.90 4.27 5.00
C ILE A 85 7.16 4.89 4.38
N ASP A 86 7.47 4.55 3.13
CA ASP A 86 8.61 5.12 2.41
C ASP A 86 8.46 6.63 2.22
N ALA A 87 7.27 7.10 1.86
CA ALA A 87 7.00 8.54 1.77
C ALA A 87 7.27 9.24 3.11
N CYS A 88 6.74 8.72 4.22
CA CYS A 88 6.99 9.25 5.56
C CYS A 88 8.47 9.19 5.98
N ALA A 89 9.21 8.16 5.57
CA ALA A 89 10.65 8.05 5.82
C ALA A 89 11.44 9.10 5.02
N THR A 90 11.05 9.38 3.78
CA THR A 90 11.70 10.43 2.96
C THR A 90 11.40 11.86 3.42
N VAL A 91 10.32 12.11 4.16
CA VAL A 91 10.07 13.45 4.76
C VAL A 91 10.98 13.72 5.97
N GLN A 92 11.57 12.69 6.59
CA GLN A 92 12.49 12.85 7.72
C GLN A 92 13.96 13.12 7.31
N ASP A 93 14.29 13.03 6.01
CA ASP A 93 15.65 13.27 5.49
C ASP A 93 15.80 14.65 4.83
N LEU A 94 14.95 15.63 5.19
CA LEU A 94 15.29 17.02 4.93
C LEU A 94 16.35 17.44 5.95
N PRO A 95 17.55 17.91 5.53
CA PRO A 95 18.45 18.52 6.48
C PRO A 95 17.70 19.70 7.10
N VAL A 96 17.74 19.78 8.43
CA VAL A 96 17.40 20.99 9.18
C VAL A 96 18.44 22.05 8.81
N GLY A 97 18.32 22.56 7.59
CA GLY A 97 19.30 23.38 6.90
C GLY A 97 18.76 24.79 6.80
N GLY A 98 19.01 25.58 7.84
CA GLY A 98 19.05 27.03 7.76
C GLY A 98 17.70 27.71 7.57
N PHE A 99 17.02 28.00 8.67
CA PHE A 99 16.33 29.29 8.72
C PHE A 99 17.41 30.37 8.60
N PRO A 100 17.33 31.31 7.64
CA PRO A 100 18.22 32.46 7.66
C PRO A 100 18.03 33.21 9.00
N PRO A 101 19.08 33.85 9.54
CA PRO A 101 18.93 34.62 10.76
C PRO A 101 17.86 35.68 10.53
N LEU A 102 16.90 35.75 11.45
CA LEU A 102 15.92 36.82 11.53
C LEU A 102 16.71 38.13 11.52
N GLU A 103 16.70 38.84 10.39
CA GLU A 103 17.31 40.15 10.28
C GLU A 103 16.74 41.00 11.41
N THR A 104 17.68 41.55 12.18
CA THR A 104 17.47 42.50 13.26
C THR A 104 16.44 43.52 12.83
N ILE A 105 15.27 43.47 13.47
CA ILE A 105 14.26 44.52 13.36
C ILE A 105 14.95 45.78 13.89
N ASP A 106 15.33 46.66 12.96
CA ASP A 106 15.89 47.96 13.28
C ASP A 106 14.87 48.69 14.17
N ARG A 107 15.33 49.06 15.37
CA ARG A 107 14.54 49.86 16.31
C ARG A 107 14.30 51.22 15.66
N VAL A 108 13.15 51.38 15.01
CA VAL A 108 12.57 52.69 14.77
C VAL A 108 12.07 53.21 16.11
N ASP A 109 12.95 53.95 16.79
CA ASP A 109 12.58 54.98 17.75
C ASP A 109 11.99 56.15 16.95
N GLY A 110 10.69 56.44 17.13
CA GLY A 110 10.03 57.43 16.30
C GLY A 110 8.62 57.81 16.75
N SER A 111 8.55 58.58 17.83
CA SER A 111 7.47 59.51 18.21
C SER A 111 6.02 58.98 18.37
N SER A 112 5.65 58.88 19.64
CA SER A 112 4.36 59.33 20.18
C SER A 112 3.69 60.45 19.38
N ILE A 113 2.45 60.23 18.93
CA ILE A 113 1.40 61.26 18.94
C ILE A 113 0.07 60.59 19.30
N ALA A 114 -0.51 61.08 20.38
CA ALA A 114 -1.85 60.74 20.85
C ALA A 114 -2.94 61.21 19.87
N GLU A 115 -4.08 60.52 19.85
CA GLU A 115 -5.37 61.01 20.38
C GLU A 115 -6.50 60.02 20.01
N PRO A 116 -7.49 59.81 20.90
CA PRO A 116 -8.63 58.92 20.68
C PRO A 116 -9.81 59.66 20.02
N MET A 117 -10.87 58.90 19.67
CA MET A 117 -12.31 59.28 19.51
C MET A 117 -12.91 58.96 18.11
N PRO A 118 -14.25 58.88 17.96
CA PRO A 118 -15.28 58.44 18.91
C PRO A 118 -16.21 57.37 18.29
N LEU A 119 -16.88 56.61 19.15
CA LEU A 119 -18.03 55.77 18.79
C LEU A 119 -19.21 56.67 18.41
N HIS A 120 -19.72 56.54 17.19
CA HIS A 120 -20.94 57.21 16.78
C HIS A 120 -22.15 56.28 16.99
N GLU A 121 -23.04 56.75 17.85
CA GLU A 121 -24.40 56.30 18.08
C GLU A 121 -25.23 56.35 16.79
N SER A 122 -26.13 55.39 16.58
CA SER A 122 -27.37 55.64 15.84
C SER A 122 -28.47 54.73 16.34
N SER A 123 -29.27 55.35 17.19
CA SER A 123 -30.59 54.91 17.63
C SER A 123 -31.59 54.99 16.48
N ARG A 124 -32.37 53.92 16.26
CA ARG A 124 -33.79 54.03 15.93
C ARG A 124 -34.54 52.74 16.27
#